data_AF-X5GIR9-F1
#
_entry.id   AF-X5GIR9-F1
#
_cell.length_a   1.000
_cell.length_b   1.000
_cell.length_c   1.000
_cell.angle_alpha   90.00
_cell.angle_beta   90.00
_cell.angle_gamma   90.00
#
_symmetry.space_group_name_H-M   'P 1'
#
loop_
_entity.id
_entity.type
_entity.pdbx_description
1 polymer ?
#
loop_
_entity_poly.entity_id
_entity_poly.type
_entity_poly.pdbx_seq_one_letter_code
_entity_poly.pdbx_strand_id
1 'polypeptide(L)'
;MLARVICIALFLLSSCGTIVVHHGYPASEVNLWNSVKTGDLSSQVIQRIGDPCIIEENVWYYVAYSIHKKRFFSAREYESLVLKLTFDPQTNEVIDVQNIKVDRKSLTKLLRKNTSVTGIHDSLLRKFDNKLK
;
A
#
# COMPACT_ATOMS: atom_id res chain seq x y z
N MET A 1 3.22 -32.61 -35.10
CA MET A 1 2.41 -31.37 -34.94
C MET A 1 1.84 -31.22 -33.53
N LEU A 2 1.34 -32.28 -32.90
CA LEU A 2 0.76 -32.28 -31.55
C LEU A 2 1.67 -31.63 -30.47
N ALA A 3 2.96 -31.97 -30.46
CA ALA A 3 3.91 -31.42 -29.48
C ALA A 3 4.07 -29.89 -29.57
N ARG A 4 3.99 -29.31 -30.78
CA ARG A 4 4.06 -27.85 -30.97
C ARG A 4 2.81 -27.14 -30.44
N VAL A 5 1.64 -27.76 -30.61
CA VAL A 5 0.36 -27.25 -30.08
C VAL A 5 0.36 -27.29 -28.55
N ILE A 6 0.88 -28.37 -27.94
CA ILE A 6 1.00 -28.52 -26.49
C ILE A 6 1.96 -27.47 -25.91
N CYS A 7 3.12 -27.21 -26.54
CA CYS A 7 4.03 -26.17 -26.10
C CYS A 7 3.41 -24.77 -26.14
N ILE A 8 2.68 -24.42 -27.21
CA ILE A 8 2.00 -23.12 -27.32
C ILE A 8 0.92 -22.97 -26.25
N ALA A 9 0.14 -24.02 -25.97
CA ALA A 9 -0.87 -24.00 -24.91
C ALA A 9 -0.25 -23.81 -23.51
N LEU A 10 0.91 -24.44 -23.24
CA LEU A 10 1.64 -24.27 -21.98
C LEU A 10 2.20 -22.83 -21.80
N PHE A 11 2.67 -22.19 -22.88
CA PHE A 11 3.11 -20.79 -22.83
C PHE A 11 1.97 -19.80 -22.58
N LEU A 12 0.74 -20.11 -23.03
CA LEU A 12 -0.41 -19.25 -22.78
C LEU A 12 -0.89 -19.32 -21.32
N LEU A 13 -0.66 -20.44 -20.63
CA LEU A 13 -1.03 -20.63 -19.22
C LEU A 13 -0.03 -19.99 -18.23
N SER A 14 1.19 -19.66 -18.65
CA SER A 14 2.23 -19.16 -17.75
C SER A 14 2.15 -17.65 -17.43
N SER A 15 1.26 -16.87 -18.06
CA SER A 15 1.28 -15.40 -17.93
C SER A 15 0.27 -14.79 -16.95
N CYS A 16 -0.39 -15.58 -16.10
CA CYS A 16 -1.29 -15.08 -15.06
C CYS A 16 -0.52 -14.55 -13.83
N GLY A 17 0.27 -13.49 -14.02
CA GLY A 17 0.96 -12.79 -12.92
C GLY A 17 0.06 -11.76 -12.25
N THR A 18 0.09 -11.70 -10.92
CA THR A 18 -0.44 -10.55 -10.16
C THR A 18 0.56 -9.41 -10.27
N ILE A 19 0.10 -8.22 -10.64
CA ILE A 19 0.95 -7.02 -10.63
C ILE A 19 0.80 -6.38 -9.26
N VAL A 20 1.91 -6.22 -8.54
CA VAL A 20 1.95 -5.48 -7.27
C VAL A 20 2.66 -4.16 -7.51
N VAL A 21 2.04 -3.06 -7.12
CA VAL A 21 2.62 -1.71 -7.19
C VAL A 21 2.73 -1.18 -5.77
N HIS A 22 3.90 -0.66 -5.41
CA HIS A 22 4.14 -0.08 -4.08
C HIS A 22 4.26 1.45 -4.18
N HIS A 23 3.73 2.17 -3.20
CA HIS A 23 3.86 3.62 -3.06
C HIS A 23 4.14 4.02 -1.61
N GLY A 24 4.63 5.25 -1.43
CA GLY A 24 4.98 5.80 -0.13
C GLY A 24 6.31 5.23 0.37
N TYR A 25 6.34 4.85 1.64
CA TYR A 25 7.49 4.22 2.26
C TYR A 25 7.82 2.85 1.62
N PRO A 26 9.10 2.53 1.33
CA PRO A 26 9.45 1.29 0.66
C PRO A 26 8.95 0.06 1.42
N ALA A 27 8.17 -0.80 0.76
CA ALA A 27 7.58 -1.97 1.40
C ALA A 27 8.64 -2.96 1.94
N SER A 28 9.82 -3.01 1.31
CA SER A 28 10.98 -3.80 1.76
C SER A 28 11.56 -3.32 3.09
N GLU A 29 11.35 -2.05 3.44
CA GLU A 29 11.95 -1.39 4.59
C GLU A 29 10.99 -1.26 5.77
N VAL A 30 9.72 -1.66 5.62
CA VAL A 30 8.71 -1.61 6.69
C VAL A 30 9.17 -2.32 7.96
N ASN A 31 10.00 -3.37 7.84
CA ASN A 31 10.55 -4.07 9.00
C ASN A 31 11.46 -3.19 9.87
N LEU A 32 12.04 -2.12 9.33
CA LEU A 32 12.86 -1.15 10.06
C LEU A 32 12.04 -0.36 11.08
N TRP A 33 10.71 -0.26 10.91
CA TRP A 33 9.83 0.41 11.87
C TRP A 33 9.88 -0.22 13.27
N ASN A 34 10.17 -1.51 13.35
CA ASN A 34 10.33 -2.23 14.64
C ASN A 34 11.56 -1.75 15.44
N SER A 35 12.48 -0.99 14.82
CA SER A 35 13.65 -0.43 15.48
C SER A 35 13.38 0.91 16.18
N VAL A 36 12.23 1.53 15.93
CA VAL A 36 11.82 2.79 16.58
C VAL A 36 11.12 2.50 17.89
N LYS A 37 11.50 3.21 18.94
CA LYS A 37 10.98 3.05 20.30
C LYS A 37 10.67 4.41 20.91
N THR A 38 9.84 4.41 21.95
CA THR A 38 9.62 5.58 22.80
C THR A 38 10.94 6.05 23.41
N GLY A 39 11.18 7.35 23.44
CA GLY A 39 12.42 7.98 23.89
C GLY A 39 13.48 8.18 22.80
N ASP A 40 13.28 7.65 21.59
CA ASP A 40 14.17 7.97 20.46
C ASP A 40 14.01 9.44 20.05
N LEU A 41 15.12 10.11 19.74
CA LEU A 41 15.08 11.46 19.19
C LEU A 41 14.64 11.45 17.72
N SER A 42 13.94 12.49 17.28
CA SER A 42 13.53 12.67 15.88
C SER A 42 14.67 12.49 14.88
N SER A 43 15.87 12.98 15.20
CA SER A 43 17.07 12.81 14.37
C SER A 43 17.53 11.35 14.26
N GLN A 44 17.41 10.57 15.35
CA GLN A 44 17.74 9.15 15.36
C GLN A 44 16.72 8.35 14.55
N VAL A 45 15.45 8.72 14.62
CA VAL A 45 14.38 8.13 13.80
C VAL A 45 14.70 8.34 12.31
N ILE A 46 14.99 9.58 11.89
CA ILE A 46 15.36 9.87 10.50
C ILE A 46 16.59 9.06 10.08
N GLN A 47 17.61 8.98 10.93
CA GLN A 47 18.82 8.24 10.60
C GLN A 47 18.57 6.72 10.40
N ARG A 48 17.61 6.14 11.15
CA ARG A 48 17.32 4.71 11.10
C ARG A 48 16.36 4.33 9.99
N ILE A 49 15.30 5.10 9.83
CA ILE A 49 14.18 4.74 8.94
C ILE A 49 13.91 5.77 7.85
N GLY A 50 14.66 6.88 7.79
CA GLY A 50 14.49 7.93 6.79
C GLY A 50 13.42 8.97 7.15
N ASP A 51 13.19 9.87 6.22
CA ASP A 51 12.22 10.96 6.37
C ASP A 51 10.77 10.43 6.32
N PRO A 52 9.86 11.03 7.11
CA PRO A 52 8.45 10.66 7.09
C PRO A 52 7.77 11.06 5.77
N CYS A 53 6.67 10.37 5.44
CA CYS A 53 5.87 10.70 4.27
C CYS A 53 5.02 11.96 4.50
N ILE A 54 4.53 12.15 5.73
CA ILE A 54 3.66 13.25 6.13
C ILE A 54 4.08 13.72 7.53
N ILE A 55 4.13 15.04 7.72
CA ILE A 55 4.37 15.68 9.01
C ILE A 55 3.16 16.57 9.32
N GLU A 56 2.49 16.30 10.44
CA GLU A 56 1.43 17.13 11.00
C GLU A 56 1.87 17.56 12.41
N GLU A 57 2.37 18.79 12.54
CA GLU A 57 2.89 19.33 13.82
C GLU A 57 3.98 18.41 14.42
N ASN A 58 3.71 17.78 15.56
CA ASN A 58 4.57 16.84 16.27
C ASN A 58 4.26 15.37 15.95
N VAL A 59 3.44 15.11 14.93
CA VAL A 59 3.05 13.75 14.51
C VAL A 59 3.60 13.46 13.13
N TRP A 60 4.33 12.36 13.02
CA TRP A 60 4.90 11.90 11.76
C TRP A 60 4.22 10.62 11.31
N TYR A 61 3.99 10.51 10.00
CA TYR A 61 3.40 9.34 9.38
C TYR A 61 4.33 8.76 8.32
N TYR A 62 4.64 7.49 8.47
CA TYR A 62 5.28 6.67 7.44
C TYR A 62 4.21 5.75 6.86
N VAL A 63 3.90 5.94 5.58
CA VAL A 63 2.79 5.24 4.93
C VAL A 63 3.36 4.34 3.85
N ALA A 64 3.30 3.02 4.05
CA ALA A 64 3.60 2.04 3.01
C ALA A 64 2.27 1.53 2.43
N TYR A 65 2.13 1.57 1.11
CA TYR A 65 0.89 1.20 0.45
C TYR A 65 1.15 0.30 -0.76
N SER A 66 0.35 -0.75 -0.90
CA SER A 66 0.46 -1.76 -1.96
C SER A 66 -0.85 -1.92 -2.72
N ILE A 67 -0.75 -1.92 -4.06
CA ILE A 67 -1.85 -2.18 -4.99
C ILE A 67 -1.64 -3.55 -5.60
N HIS A 68 -2.54 -4.48 -5.34
CA HIS A 68 -2.54 -5.77 -6.03
C HIS A 68 -3.56 -5.72 -7.17
N LYS A 69 -3.08 -5.77 -8.42
CA LYS A 69 -3.90 -5.79 -9.63
C LYS A 69 -3.92 -7.20 -10.22
N LYS A 70 -5.11 -7.81 -10.24
CA LYS A 70 -5.35 -9.05 -10.99
C LYS A 70 -5.65 -8.68 -12.45
N ARG A 71 -4.80 -9.14 -13.39
CA ARG A 71 -4.82 -8.73 -14.82
C ARG A 71 -6.18 -8.95 -15.52
N PHE A 72 -6.94 -9.97 -15.09
CA PHE A 72 -8.15 -10.40 -15.79
C PHE A 72 -9.45 -9.72 -15.32
N PHE A 73 -9.51 -9.20 -14.08
CA PHE A 73 -10.77 -8.73 -13.48
C PHE A 73 -10.80 -7.24 -13.11
N SER A 74 -9.76 -6.46 -13.43
CA SER A 74 -9.67 -5.03 -13.03
C SER A 74 -9.85 -4.77 -11.53
N ALA A 75 -9.86 -5.83 -10.71
CA ALA A 75 -9.95 -5.75 -9.27
C ALA A 75 -8.59 -5.28 -8.76
N ARG A 76 -8.58 -4.06 -8.20
CA ARG A 76 -7.46 -3.50 -7.48
C ARG A 76 -7.70 -3.76 -6.01
N GLU A 77 -6.74 -4.37 -5.34
CA GLU A 77 -6.85 -4.69 -3.93
C GLU A 77 -5.88 -3.85 -3.11
N TYR A 78 -6.47 -3.32 -2.04
CA TYR A 78 -6.00 -2.34 -1.08
C TYR A 78 -5.08 -2.93 -0.01
N GLU A 79 -3.83 -2.54 0.22
CA GLU A 79 -3.21 -2.75 1.55
C GLU A 79 -2.40 -1.53 1.94
N SER A 80 -2.53 -1.09 3.19
CA SER A 80 -1.67 -0.04 3.74
C SER A 80 -1.22 -0.37 5.15
N LEU A 81 0.04 -0.07 5.41
CA LEU A 81 0.67 -0.06 6.72
C LEU A 81 1.05 1.38 7.01
N VAL A 82 0.69 1.86 8.19
CA VAL A 82 1.00 3.21 8.64
C VAL A 82 1.69 3.12 9.99
N LEU A 83 2.91 3.64 10.07
CA LEU A 83 3.56 3.94 11.33
C LEU A 83 3.27 5.41 11.66
N LYS A 84 2.58 5.62 12.78
CA LYS A 84 2.36 6.94 13.37
C LYS A 84 3.30 7.10 14.55
N LEU A 85 4.13 8.13 14.52
CA LEU A 85 4.99 8.53 15.62
C LEU A 85 4.50 9.86 16.17
N THR A 86 4.36 9.97 17.47
CA THR A 86 4.10 11.25 18.15
C THR A 86 5.34 11.65 18.91
N PHE A 87 5.75 12.90 18.75
CA PHE A 87 6.92 13.47 19.41
C PHE A 87 6.52 14.44 20.53
N ASP A 88 7.32 14.51 21.58
CA ASP A 88 7.24 15.57 22.57
C ASP A 88 7.69 16.90 21.93
N PRO A 89 6.88 17.96 21.96
CA PRO A 89 7.24 19.25 21.38
C PRO A 89 8.46 19.93 22.01
N GLN A 90 8.81 19.60 23.26
CA GLN A 90 9.93 20.20 23.99
C GLN A 90 11.21 19.40 23.83
N THR A 91 11.15 18.07 23.97
CA THR A 91 12.34 17.21 23.92
C THR A 91 12.63 16.63 22.53
N ASN A 92 11.67 16.71 21.60
CA ASN A 92 11.72 16.03 20.29
C ASN A 92 11.91 14.51 20.38
N GLU A 93 11.51 13.92 21.50
CA GLU A 93 11.55 12.47 21.73
C GLU A 93 10.22 11.82 21.34
N VAL A 94 10.29 10.59 20.85
CA VAL A 94 9.10 9.79 20.55
C VAL A 94 8.37 9.47 21.85
N ILE A 95 7.13 9.93 21.99
CA ILE A 95 6.26 9.63 23.14
C ILE A 95 5.30 8.48 22.86
N ASP A 96 4.99 8.24 21.58
CA ASP A 96 4.05 7.21 21.17
C ASP A 96 4.38 6.63 19.79
N VAL A 97 4.19 5.32 19.65
CA VAL A 97 4.49 4.53 18.45
C VAL A 97 3.28 3.66 18.14
N GLN A 98 2.56 3.97 17.06
CA GLN A 98 1.40 3.20 16.63
C GLN A 98 1.61 2.59 15.24
N ASN A 99 1.45 1.28 15.15
CA ASN A 99 1.40 0.55 13.88
C ASN A 99 -0.05 0.27 13.50
N ILE A 100 -0.54 1.00 12.51
CA ILE A 100 -1.91 0.89 12.02
C ILE A 100 -1.87 0.08 10.72
N LYS A 101 -2.49 -1.10 10.75
CA LYS A 101 -2.72 -1.91 9.57
C LYS A 101 -4.11 -1.62 9.02
N VAL A 102 -4.19 -1.03 7.83
CA VAL A 102 -5.46 -0.83 7.14
C VAL A 102 -5.67 -1.98 6.16
N ASP A 103 -6.63 -2.83 6.50
CA ASP A 103 -6.89 -4.05 5.75
C ASP A 103 -7.55 -3.80 4.38
N ARG A 104 -7.57 -4.88 3.59
CA ARG A 104 -8.09 -4.97 2.22
C ARG A 104 -9.55 -4.53 2.08
N LYS A 105 -10.36 -4.68 3.13
CA LYS A 105 -11.81 -4.39 3.11
C LYS A 105 -12.10 -2.94 3.48
N SER A 106 -11.25 -2.33 4.31
CA SER A 106 -11.46 -0.97 4.83
C SER A 106 -11.10 0.11 3.80
N LEU A 107 -10.03 -0.09 3.02
CA LEU A 107 -9.58 0.85 1.99
C LEU A 107 -10.54 0.97 0.80
N THR A 108 -11.13 -0.14 0.37
CA THR A 108 -12.11 -0.15 -0.73
C THR A 108 -13.38 0.64 -0.39
N LYS A 109 -13.74 0.70 0.90
CA LYS A 109 -14.87 1.50 1.41
C LYS A 109 -14.56 3.01 1.42
N LEU A 110 -13.31 3.40 1.73
CA LEU A 110 -12.87 4.80 1.75
C LEU A 110 -12.75 5.39 0.33
N LEU A 111 -12.18 4.63 -0.62
CA LEU A 111 -12.05 5.08 -2.03
C LEU A 111 -13.40 5.28 -2.71
N ARG A 112 -14.41 4.48 -2.38
CA ARG A 112 -15.77 4.67 -2.90
C ARG A 112 -16.43 5.95 -2.42
N LYS A 113 -15.98 6.51 -1.28
CA LYS A 113 -16.70 7.59 -0.62
C LYS A 113 -16.28 8.98 -1.10
N ASN A 114 -15.02 9.23 -1.49
CA ASN A 114 -14.55 10.61 -1.66
C ASN A 114 -13.38 10.88 -2.63
N THR A 115 -12.94 9.95 -3.50
CA THR A 115 -11.88 10.30 -4.48
C THR A 115 -12.29 9.98 -5.92
N SER A 116 -12.33 11.02 -6.75
CA SER A 116 -12.23 10.87 -8.20
C SER A 116 -10.83 10.33 -8.48
N VAL A 117 -10.69 9.01 -8.57
CA VAL A 117 -9.44 8.39 -9.01
C VAL A 117 -9.32 8.66 -10.51
N THR A 118 -8.80 9.84 -10.87
CA THR A 118 -8.45 10.22 -12.24
C THR A 118 -7.28 9.34 -12.69
N GLY A 119 -7.61 8.23 -13.35
CA GLY A 119 -6.63 7.20 -13.74
C GLY A 119 -7.21 5.78 -13.73
N ILE A 120 -8.46 5.61 -13.31
CA ILE A 120 -9.18 4.37 -13.58
C ILE A 120 -9.80 4.45 -14.98
N HIS A 121 -9.09 3.94 -15.98
CA HIS A 121 -9.76 3.43 -17.18
C HIS A 121 -10.59 2.21 -16.77
N ASP A 122 -11.79 2.47 -16.26
CA ASP A 122 -12.74 1.41 -15.94
C ASP A 122 -13.24 0.83 -17.24
N SER A 123 -12.95 -0.45 -17.50
CA SER A 123 -13.50 -1.12 -18.66
C SER A 123 -15.02 -1.12 -18.57
N LEU A 124 -15.69 -0.95 -19.71
CA LEU A 124 -17.15 -0.89 -19.80
C LEU A 124 -17.83 -2.09 -19.10
N LEU A 125 -17.19 -3.26 -19.11
CA LEU A 125 -17.68 -4.48 -18.47
C LEU A 125 -17.91 -4.34 -16.96
N ARG A 126 -17.06 -3.59 -16.24
CA ARG A 126 -17.23 -3.37 -14.79
C ARG A 126 -18.40 -2.45 -14.46
N LYS A 127 -18.79 -1.57 -15.39
CA LYS A 127 -20.01 -0.75 -15.24
C LYS A 127 -21.27 -1.59 -15.39
N PHE A 128 -21.26 -2.61 -16.25
CA PHE A 128 -22.40 -3.51 -16.41
C PHE A 128 -22.62 -4.41 -15.19
N ASP A 129 -21.56 -5.00 -14.64
CA ASP A 129 -21.66 -5.92 -13.49
C ASP A 129 -22.20 -5.24 -12.22
N ASN A 130 -21.86 -3.97 -11.99
CA ASN A 130 -22.40 -3.20 -10.86
C ASN A 130 -23.86 -2.74 -11.07
N LYS A 131 -24.39 -2.79 -12.30
CA LYS A 131 -25.78 -2.38 -12.61
C LYS A 131 -26.76 -3.55 -12.43
N LEU A 132 -26.24 -4.77 -12.31
CA LEU A 132 -26.99 -6.03 -12.14
C LEU A 132 -27.07 -6.49 -10.68
N LYS A 133 -26.53 -5.71 -9.75
CA LYS A 133 -26.56 -5.94 -8.29
C LYS A 133 -27.36 -4.85 -7.61
#